data_AF-X0UXZ7-F1
#
_entry.id   AF-X0UXZ7-F1
#
_cell.length_a   1.000
_cell.length_b   1.000
_cell.length_c   1.000
_cell.angle_alpha   90.00
_cell.angle_beta   90.00
_cell.angle_gamma   90.00
#
_symmetry.space_group_name_H-M   'P 1'
#
loop_
_entity.id
_entity.type
_entity.pdbx_description
1 polymer ?
#
loop_
_entity_poly.entity_id
_entity_poly.type
_entity_poly.pdbx_seq_one_letter_code
_entity_poly.pdbx_strand_id
1 'polypeptide(L)'
;MALVTVTVAAGDGDYYTLDEAFDNALTGDDIEIQGAWDVDDTRVAICAVDCQVTATGTARHAGVYDTTAEHYRLVNSTSSNAITLNGAYTVTIDGLVVEQAGASESTEGLRCGVTDGDSCTITNTIFHGGAGTGTKQDGIHATDSGGAFGELTVENCIFTGWQRAGIYSYAASTAGTININSCMFAGLHRERNSGNDIRG
;
A
#
# COMPACT_ATOMS: atom_id res chain seq x y z
N MET A 1 18.80 9.53 16.85
CA MET A 1 17.52 10.11 17.29
C MET A 1 16.75 9.00 17.98
N ALA A 2 15.97 9.25 19.03
CA ALA A 2 15.13 8.19 19.60
C ALA A 2 13.97 7.94 18.63
N LEU A 3 13.66 6.68 18.36
CA LEU A 3 12.46 6.30 17.60
C LEU A 3 11.26 6.79 18.42
N VAL A 4 10.35 7.51 17.78
CA VAL A 4 9.12 7.99 18.40
C VAL A 4 7.95 7.24 17.78
N THR A 5 7.02 6.80 18.62
CA THR A 5 5.73 6.33 18.13
C THR A 5 4.84 7.54 17.88
N VAL A 6 4.39 7.70 16.64
CA VAL A 6 3.36 8.69 16.29
C VAL A 6 2.04 7.97 16.05
N THR A 7 0.96 8.57 16.50
CA THR A 7 -0.36 7.95 16.49
C THR A 7 -1.24 8.54 15.40
N VAL A 8 -1.83 7.68 14.57
CA VAL A 8 -2.91 8.03 13.66
C VAL A 8 -4.22 7.44 14.19
N ALA A 9 -5.22 8.30 14.40
CA ALA A 9 -6.54 7.86 14.87
C ALA A 9 -7.62 8.84 14.39
N ALA A 10 -8.85 8.34 14.19
CA ALA A 10 -10.00 9.18 13.83
C ALA A 10 -10.31 10.26 14.90
N GLY A 11 -9.81 10.09 16.13
CA GLY A 11 -9.83 11.07 17.21
C GLY A 11 -8.63 10.87 18.15
N ASP A 12 -8.26 11.91 18.91
CA ASP A 12 -7.21 11.90 19.95
C ASP A 12 -5.82 11.35 19.53
N GLY A 13 -5.56 11.20 18.23
CA GLY A 13 -4.24 10.86 17.68
C GLY A 13 -3.36 12.11 17.47
N ASP A 14 -2.07 11.88 17.20
CA ASP A 14 -1.15 12.95 16.77
C ASP A 14 -1.54 13.46 15.37
N TYR A 15 -2.06 12.56 14.53
CA TYR A 15 -2.56 12.84 13.19
C TYR A 15 -3.89 12.14 12.94
N TYR A 16 -4.65 12.63 11.95
CA TYR A 16 -5.96 12.08 11.59
C TYR A 16 -5.94 11.28 10.29
N THR A 17 -4.82 11.30 9.56
CA THR A 17 -4.63 10.59 8.28
C THR A 17 -3.20 10.06 8.17
N LEU A 18 -3.01 9.02 7.37
CA LEU A 18 -1.68 8.46 7.12
C LEU A 18 -0.79 9.43 6.34
N ASP A 19 -1.38 10.22 5.44
CA ASP A 19 -0.70 11.29 4.70
C ASP A 19 -0.03 12.30 5.64
N GLU A 20 -0.79 12.85 6.60
CA GLU A 20 -0.25 13.77 7.62
C GLU A 20 0.86 13.11 8.45
N ALA A 21 0.72 11.83 8.80
CA ALA A 21 1.75 11.11 9.54
C ALA A 21 3.04 10.94 8.73
N PHE A 22 2.94 10.61 7.45
CA PHE A 22 4.13 10.52 6.58
C PHE A 22 4.80 11.87 6.36
N ASP A 23 4.03 12.95 6.17
CA ASP A 23 4.57 14.30 5.97
C ASP A 23 5.41 14.79 7.16
N ASN A 24 5.13 14.26 8.36
CA ASN A 24 5.79 14.65 9.59
C ASN A 24 6.69 13.55 10.19
N ALA A 25 6.73 12.37 9.56
CA ALA A 25 7.55 11.25 10.03
C ALA A 25 9.04 11.56 9.85
N LEU A 26 9.82 11.03 10.79
CA LEU A 26 11.28 11.01 10.73
C LEU A 26 11.76 9.60 10.45
N THR A 27 13.00 9.50 9.96
CA THR A 27 13.64 8.20 9.69
C THR A 27 13.67 7.34 10.95
N GLY A 28 13.01 6.19 10.87
CA GLY A 28 12.88 5.19 11.93
C GLY A 28 11.61 5.31 12.78
N ASP A 29 10.73 6.28 12.53
CA ASP A 29 9.50 6.41 13.32
C ASP A 29 8.57 5.21 13.15
N ASP A 30 7.85 4.90 14.24
CA ASP A 30 6.78 3.92 14.28
C ASP A 30 5.44 4.66 14.22
N ILE A 31 4.74 4.54 13.10
CA ILE A 31 3.39 5.09 12.89
C ILE A 31 2.37 4.03 13.33
N GLU A 32 1.77 4.21 14.49
CA GLU A 32 0.70 3.36 15.00
C GLU A 32 -0.67 3.90 14.58
N ILE A 33 -1.44 3.10 13.85
CA ILE A 33 -2.84 3.42 13.53
C ILE A 33 -3.74 2.69 14.53
N GLN A 34 -4.53 3.43 15.29
CA GLN A 34 -5.37 2.88 16.37
C GLN A 34 -6.79 3.44 16.37
N GLY A 35 -7.60 2.94 17.31
CA GLY A 35 -8.98 3.37 17.50
C GLY A 35 -9.97 2.69 16.56
N ALA A 36 -11.24 3.05 16.70
CA ALA A 36 -12.30 2.64 15.77
C ALA A 36 -12.43 3.69 14.67
N TRP A 37 -12.69 3.23 13.44
CA TRP A 37 -12.82 4.09 12.27
C TRP A 37 -14.20 3.92 11.66
N ASP A 38 -14.96 5.01 11.62
CA ASP A 38 -16.30 5.07 11.00
C ASP A 38 -16.28 5.82 9.65
N VAL A 39 -15.14 6.38 9.30
CA VAL A 39 -14.87 7.09 8.04
C VAL A 39 -13.57 6.60 7.41
N ASP A 40 -13.55 6.59 6.08
CA ASP A 40 -12.36 6.26 5.31
C ASP A 40 -11.32 7.38 5.36
N ASP A 41 -10.04 7.05 5.44
CA ASP A 41 -8.98 7.98 5.05
C ASP A 41 -8.94 8.03 3.53
N THR A 42 -9.16 9.21 2.94
CA THR A 42 -9.21 9.39 1.49
C THR A 42 -8.01 10.12 0.91
N ARG A 43 -6.99 10.44 1.73
CA ARG A 43 -5.85 11.23 1.28
C ARG A 43 -4.77 10.31 0.71
N VAL A 44 -4.22 10.69 -0.45
CA VAL A 44 -3.06 9.99 -1.02
C VAL A 44 -1.90 10.11 -0.04
N ALA A 45 -1.24 9.00 0.29
CA ALA A 45 -0.14 8.97 1.24
C ALA A 45 1.21 8.83 0.49
N ILE A 46 2.15 9.76 0.74
CA ILE A 46 3.48 9.73 0.13
C ILE A 46 4.52 9.56 1.23
N CYS A 47 5.18 8.39 1.25
CA CYS A 47 6.24 8.14 2.22
C CYS A 47 7.59 8.63 1.67
N ALA A 48 8.26 9.48 2.45
CA ALA A 48 9.54 10.09 2.11
C ALA A 48 10.63 9.88 3.19
N VAL A 49 10.46 8.86 4.04
CA VAL A 49 11.42 8.47 5.09
C VAL A 49 11.33 6.95 5.34
N ASP A 50 12.37 6.35 5.91
CA ASP A 50 12.26 5.00 6.45
C ASP A 50 11.33 5.02 7.65
N CYS A 51 10.33 4.15 7.71
CA CYS A 51 9.38 4.09 8.81
C CYS A 51 8.66 2.74 8.86
N GLN A 52 7.94 2.50 9.95
CA GLN A 52 7.00 1.39 10.06
C GLN A 52 5.60 1.93 10.29
N VAL A 53 4.61 1.34 9.62
CA VAL A 53 3.18 1.62 9.82
C VAL A 53 2.53 0.34 10.35
N THR A 54 1.81 0.43 11.47
CA THR A 54 1.13 -0.73 12.05
C THR A 54 -0.26 -0.35 12.54
N ALA A 55 -1.29 -0.98 11.99
CA ALA A 55 -2.63 -0.90 12.56
C ALA A 55 -2.82 -1.90 13.70
N THR A 56 -3.29 -1.39 14.83
CA THR A 56 -3.49 -2.14 16.08
C THR A 56 -4.93 -2.06 16.56
N GLY A 57 -5.28 -2.91 17.52
CA GLY A 57 -6.62 -2.92 18.13
C GLY A 57 -7.74 -3.08 17.10
N THR A 58 -8.74 -2.21 17.19
CA THR A 58 -9.90 -2.17 16.29
C THR A 58 -9.59 -1.57 14.91
N ALA A 59 -8.51 -0.78 14.78
CA ALA A 59 -8.11 -0.22 13.50
C ALA A 59 -7.54 -1.29 12.55
N ARG A 60 -7.10 -2.43 13.09
CA ARG A 60 -6.63 -3.55 12.29
C ARG A 60 -7.78 -4.27 11.61
N HIS A 61 -7.64 -4.58 10.32
CA HIS A 61 -8.67 -5.29 9.58
C HIS A 61 -8.88 -6.74 10.09
N ALA A 62 -10.12 -7.23 9.98
CA ALA A 62 -10.51 -8.55 10.50
C ALA A 62 -10.18 -9.73 9.55
N GLY A 63 -9.25 -9.55 8.62
CA GLY A 63 -8.94 -10.54 7.56
C GLY A 63 -9.93 -10.63 6.41
N VAL A 64 -10.99 -9.80 6.40
CA VAL A 64 -11.98 -9.72 5.32
C VAL A 64 -12.19 -8.26 4.96
N TYR A 65 -12.31 -7.97 3.66
CA TYR A 65 -12.67 -6.63 3.21
C TYR A 65 -14.16 -6.41 3.46
N ASP A 66 -14.48 -5.36 4.22
CA ASP A 66 -15.83 -4.98 4.58
C ASP A 66 -15.90 -3.45 4.73
N THR A 67 -16.80 -2.81 3.98
CA THR A 67 -16.99 -1.35 4.04
C THR A 67 -17.72 -0.88 5.31
N THR A 68 -18.30 -1.81 6.07
CA THR A 68 -19.05 -1.54 7.30
C THR A 68 -18.27 -1.84 8.57
N ALA A 69 -17.09 -2.47 8.46
CA ALA A 69 -16.26 -2.82 9.61
C ALA A 69 -15.44 -1.61 10.10
N GLU A 70 -15.35 -1.42 11.41
CA GLU A 70 -14.78 -0.23 12.10
C GLU A 70 -13.23 -0.16 12.11
N HIS A 71 -12.58 -0.58 11.02
CA HIS A 71 -11.13 -0.64 10.89
C HIS A 71 -10.60 0.46 9.98
N TYR A 72 -9.29 0.72 10.06
CA TYR A 72 -8.65 1.71 9.21
C TYR A 72 -8.64 1.27 7.75
N ARG A 73 -9.12 2.15 6.89
CA ARG A 73 -9.17 1.98 5.44
C ARG A 73 -8.63 3.23 4.77
N LEU A 74 -7.64 3.05 3.92
CA LEU A 74 -7.15 4.07 3.00
C LEU A 74 -7.83 3.88 1.65
N VAL A 75 -8.81 4.73 1.33
CA VAL A 75 -9.64 4.63 0.12
C VAL A 75 -9.35 5.81 -0.79
N ASN A 76 -8.54 5.58 -1.81
CA ASN A 76 -8.27 6.60 -2.82
C ASN A 76 -9.18 6.42 -4.04
N SER A 77 -9.83 7.50 -4.48
CA SER A 77 -10.67 7.54 -5.69
C SER A 77 -10.17 8.56 -6.72
N THR A 78 -8.99 9.15 -6.48
CA THR A 78 -8.39 10.15 -7.36
C THR A 78 -7.58 9.52 -8.51
N SER A 79 -7.01 10.36 -9.38
CA SER A 79 -6.13 9.94 -10.47
C SER A 79 -4.67 9.66 -10.03
N SER A 80 -4.47 9.25 -8.77
CA SER A 80 -3.16 8.99 -8.18
C SER A 80 -3.13 7.62 -7.50
N ASN A 81 -1.97 7.14 -7.08
CA ASN A 81 -1.82 5.92 -6.27
C ASN A 81 -2.33 6.19 -4.84
N ALA A 82 -2.81 5.17 -4.14
CA ALA A 82 -3.20 5.37 -2.73
C ALA A 82 -1.98 5.59 -1.84
N ILE A 83 -0.94 4.77 -2.00
CA ILE A 83 0.36 4.94 -1.35
C ILE A 83 1.47 5.01 -2.40
N THR A 84 2.40 5.95 -2.22
CA THR A 84 3.62 6.05 -3.03
C THR A 84 4.85 6.09 -2.12
N LEU A 85 5.83 5.22 -2.39
CA LEU A 85 7.19 5.38 -1.86
C LEU A 85 7.98 6.23 -2.85
N ASN A 86 8.54 7.34 -2.38
CA ASN A 86 9.14 8.35 -3.25
C ASN A 86 10.60 8.62 -2.83
N GLY A 87 11.45 7.60 -2.84
CA GLY A 87 12.88 7.76 -2.59
C GLY A 87 13.67 6.46 -2.66
N ALA A 88 14.56 6.28 -1.68
CA ALA A 88 15.32 5.04 -1.47
C ALA A 88 15.02 4.55 -0.06
N TYR A 89 13.73 4.39 0.25
CA TYR A 89 13.25 4.21 1.61
C TYR A 89 12.88 2.76 1.91
N THR A 90 13.04 2.37 3.18
CA THR A 90 12.59 1.10 3.71
C THR A 90 11.33 1.30 4.53
N VAL A 91 10.20 0.77 4.04
CA VAL A 91 8.90 0.91 4.71
C VAL A 91 8.29 -0.43 5.06
N THR A 92 7.85 -0.57 6.30
CA THR A 92 7.04 -1.72 6.72
C THR A 92 5.58 -1.28 6.88
N ILE A 93 4.62 -2.04 6.33
CA ILE A 93 3.19 -1.79 6.51
C ILE A 93 2.54 -3.07 7.03
N ASP A 94 1.79 -2.97 8.13
CA ASP A 94 1.08 -4.09 8.73
C ASP A 94 -0.36 -3.72 9.11
N GLY A 95 -1.32 -4.54 8.70
CA GLY A 95 -2.68 -4.51 9.25
C GLY A 95 -3.67 -3.57 8.54
N LEU A 96 -3.36 -3.02 7.37
CA LEU A 96 -4.20 -2.02 6.71
C LEU A 96 -5.19 -2.61 5.70
N VAL A 97 -6.19 -1.81 5.34
CA VAL A 97 -6.89 -1.97 4.06
C VAL A 97 -6.55 -0.79 3.17
N VAL A 98 -6.12 -1.09 1.95
CA VAL A 98 -5.83 -0.12 0.90
C VAL A 98 -6.77 -0.39 -0.26
N GLU A 99 -7.62 0.58 -0.55
CA GLU A 99 -8.52 0.57 -1.70
C GLU A 99 -8.11 1.62 -2.72
N GLN A 100 -8.09 1.21 -3.98
CA GLN A 100 -7.93 2.11 -5.11
C GLN A 100 -9.16 1.99 -6.02
N ALA A 101 -9.92 3.07 -6.11
CA ALA A 101 -11.18 3.18 -6.86
C ALA A 101 -11.14 4.29 -7.93
N GLY A 102 -9.96 4.83 -8.24
CA GLY A 102 -9.75 5.83 -9.28
C GLY A 102 -10.15 5.36 -10.68
N ALA A 103 -10.42 6.31 -11.56
CA ALA A 103 -10.79 6.05 -12.96
C ALA A 103 -9.62 6.16 -13.94
N SER A 104 -8.43 6.53 -13.45
CA SER A 104 -7.24 6.74 -14.28
C SER A 104 -6.49 5.45 -14.54
N GLU A 105 -5.77 5.42 -15.66
CA GLU A 105 -4.87 4.32 -16.00
C GLU A 105 -3.65 4.30 -15.07
N SER A 106 -3.22 3.11 -14.65
CA SER A 106 -2.03 2.89 -13.80
C SER A 106 -2.03 3.71 -12.50
N THR A 107 -3.16 3.71 -11.80
CA THR A 107 -3.24 4.15 -10.40
C THR A 107 -3.29 2.93 -9.50
N GLU A 108 -2.33 2.78 -8.61
CA GLU A 108 -2.19 1.55 -7.82
C GLU A 108 -2.59 1.73 -6.36
N GLY A 109 -2.77 0.61 -5.66
CA GLY A 109 -2.90 0.61 -4.21
C GLY A 109 -1.60 1.09 -3.57
N LEU A 110 -0.48 0.49 -3.97
CA LEU A 110 0.86 0.89 -3.58
C LEU A 110 1.77 0.95 -4.81
N ARG A 111 2.53 2.04 -4.93
CA ARG A 111 3.64 2.12 -5.86
C ARG A 111 4.97 2.16 -5.10
N CYS A 112 5.82 1.18 -5.39
CA CYS A 112 7.15 1.00 -4.82
C CYS A 112 8.21 1.08 -5.94
N GLY A 113 9.34 1.72 -5.68
CA GLY A 113 10.41 1.85 -6.68
C GLY A 113 10.18 3.00 -7.66
N VAL A 114 9.67 4.14 -7.18
CA VAL A 114 9.62 5.34 -8.02
C VAL A 114 11.05 5.84 -8.30
N THR A 115 11.97 5.60 -7.36
CA THR A 115 13.39 5.92 -7.44
C THR A 115 14.24 4.76 -6.89
N ASP A 116 15.54 4.76 -7.23
CA ASP A 116 16.47 3.66 -6.94
C ASP A 116 16.49 3.28 -5.44
N GLY A 117 16.28 2.00 -5.15
CA GLY A 117 16.56 1.40 -3.84
C GLY A 117 15.39 1.28 -2.87
N ASP A 118 14.18 1.71 -3.23
CA ASP A 118 13.01 1.51 -2.37
C ASP A 118 12.81 0.03 -2.01
N SER A 119 12.61 -0.23 -0.72
CA SER A 119 12.29 -1.55 -0.19
C SER A 119 11.02 -1.48 0.66
N CYS A 120 10.13 -2.45 0.51
CA CYS A 120 8.94 -2.51 1.34
C CYS A 120 8.59 -3.92 1.80
N THR A 121 8.17 -4.00 3.05
CA THR A 121 7.63 -5.21 3.66
C THR A 121 6.17 -4.95 4.00
N ILE A 122 5.27 -5.69 3.36
CA ILE A 122 3.82 -5.53 3.54
C ILE A 122 3.29 -6.82 4.14
N THR A 123 2.65 -6.73 5.30
CA THR A 123 2.11 -7.90 6.00
C THR A 123 0.66 -7.67 6.39
N ASN A 124 -0.13 -8.74 6.45
CA ASN A 124 -1.52 -8.72 6.92
C ASN A 124 -2.28 -7.50 6.39
N THR A 125 -2.29 -7.31 5.08
CA THR A 125 -2.89 -6.13 4.44
C THR A 125 -3.83 -6.58 3.35
N ILE A 126 -4.96 -5.89 3.21
CA ILE A 126 -5.89 -6.12 2.10
C ILE A 126 -5.70 -5.00 1.06
N PHE A 127 -5.40 -5.40 -0.16
CA PHE A 127 -5.41 -4.56 -1.34
C PHE A 127 -6.69 -4.83 -2.13
N HIS A 128 -7.57 -3.84 -2.18
CA HIS A 128 -8.83 -3.89 -2.92
C HIS A 128 -8.83 -2.94 -4.13
N GLY A 129 -9.03 -3.47 -5.32
CA GLY A 129 -9.44 -2.67 -6.48
C GLY A 129 -10.93 -2.39 -6.35
N GLY A 130 -11.28 -1.15 -6.06
CA GLY A 130 -12.67 -0.72 -5.88
C GLY A 130 -13.42 -0.66 -7.22
N ALA A 131 -14.59 0.00 -7.21
CA ALA A 131 -15.45 0.13 -8.40
C ALA A 131 -14.90 1.10 -9.48
N GLY A 132 -13.61 1.42 -9.43
CA GLY A 132 -12.94 2.29 -10.39
C GLY A 132 -12.99 1.73 -11.80
N THR A 133 -13.11 2.62 -12.79
CA THR A 133 -13.13 2.25 -14.22
C THR A 133 -11.76 2.44 -14.88
N GLY A 134 -10.71 2.54 -14.08
CA GLY A 134 -9.34 2.61 -14.58
C GLY A 134 -8.99 1.39 -15.44
N THR A 135 -7.81 1.46 -16.06
CA THR A 135 -7.19 0.30 -16.70
C THR A 135 -5.79 0.15 -16.13
N LYS A 136 -5.23 -1.06 -16.19
CA LYS A 136 -3.87 -1.36 -15.70
C LYS A 136 -3.60 -1.00 -14.23
N GLN A 137 -4.64 -0.96 -13.40
CA GLN A 137 -4.48 -0.81 -11.95
C GLN A 137 -4.02 -2.13 -11.32
N ASP A 138 -3.03 -2.01 -10.45
CA ASP A 138 -2.50 -3.13 -9.66
C ASP A 138 -2.60 -2.84 -8.16
N GLY A 139 -2.62 -3.90 -7.37
CA GLY A 139 -2.54 -3.77 -5.92
C GLY A 139 -1.21 -3.16 -5.50
N ILE A 140 -0.11 -3.78 -5.95
CA ILE A 140 1.24 -3.26 -5.81
C ILE A 140 1.88 -3.17 -7.19
N HIS A 141 2.47 -2.03 -7.49
CA HIS A 141 3.32 -1.83 -8.65
C HIS A 141 4.75 -1.59 -8.20
N ALA A 142 5.61 -2.58 -8.41
CA ALA A 142 7.05 -2.50 -8.20
C ALA A 142 7.74 -2.22 -9.54
N THR A 143 8.14 -0.97 -9.78
CA THR A 143 8.80 -0.56 -11.03
C THR A 143 10.20 -0.04 -10.76
N ASP A 144 11.01 0.07 -11.80
CA ASP A 144 12.41 0.49 -11.75
C ASP A 144 12.66 1.63 -12.77
N SER A 145 11.68 2.52 -13.01
CA SER A 145 11.64 3.41 -14.19
C SER A 145 12.89 4.30 -14.45
N GLY A 146 13.85 4.33 -13.53
CA GLY A 146 15.23 4.79 -13.74
C GLY A 146 16.36 3.94 -13.10
N GLY A 147 16.05 2.88 -12.34
CA GLY A 147 17.00 1.99 -11.66
C GLY A 147 16.32 1.07 -10.64
N ALA A 148 17.08 0.14 -10.04
CA ALA A 148 16.53 -1.04 -9.33
C ALA A 148 15.68 -0.68 -8.11
N PHE A 149 14.48 -1.27 -7.99
CA PHE A 149 13.85 -1.40 -6.66
C PHE A 149 14.67 -2.38 -5.81
N GLY A 150 14.69 -2.19 -4.49
CA GLY A 150 15.47 -3.01 -3.56
C GLY A 150 14.82 -4.38 -3.33
N GLU A 151 14.02 -4.47 -2.28
CA GLU A 151 13.28 -5.69 -1.90
C GLU A 151 11.81 -5.40 -1.66
N LEU A 152 10.93 -6.19 -2.26
CA LEU A 152 9.50 -6.24 -1.96
C LEU A 152 9.20 -7.57 -1.28
N THR A 153 8.77 -7.52 -0.02
CA THR A 153 8.28 -8.69 0.71
C THR A 153 6.80 -8.51 1.00
N VAL A 154 5.97 -9.47 0.60
CA VAL A 154 4.52 -9.43 0.80
C VAL A 154 4.06 -10.71 1.47
N GLU A 155 3.52 -10.60 2.68
CA GLU A 155 3.15 -11.74 3.50
C GLU A 155 1.72 -11.67 4.03
N ASN A 156 0.99 -12.78 3.97
CA ASN A 156 -0.38 -12.87 4.49
C ASN A 156 -1.32 -11.74 4.01
N CYS A 157 -1.15 -11.31 2.76
CA CYS A 157 -1.94 -10.24 2.16
C CYS A 157 -3.06 -10.80 1.27
N ILE A 158 -4.12 -10.03 1.11
CA ILE A 158 -5.25 -10.34 0.24
C ILE A 158 -5.30 -9.32 -0.89
N PHE A 159 -5.31 -9.80 -2.13
CA PHE A 159 -5.46 -8.96 -3.32
C PHE A 159 -6.78 -9.31 -4.00
N THR A 160 -7.65 -8.32 -4.17
CA THR A 160 -8.92 -8.55 -4.86
C THR A 160 -9.46 -7.35 -5.62
N GLY A 161 -10.19 -7.59 -6.72
CA GLY A 161 -10.84 -6.54 -7.51
C GLY A 161 -9.90 -5.79 -8.48
N TRP A 162 -8.65 -6.23 -8.62
CA TRP A 162 -7.67 -5.53 -9.47
C TRP A 162 -7.88 -5.78 -10.96
N GLN A 163 -7.71 -4.72 -11.76
CA GLN A 163 -7.95 -4.74 -13.20
C GLN A 163 -6.86 -5.47 -14.00
N ARG A 164 -5.59 -5.39 -13.55
CA ARG A 164 -4.45 -6.03 -14.23
C ARG A 164 -3.78 -7.13 -13.39
N ALA A 165 -3.28 -6.79 -12.21
CA ALA A 165 -2.59 -7.73 -11.34
C ALA A 165 -2.76 -7.39 -9.85
N GLY A 166 -2.60 -8.38 -8.99
CA GLY A 166 -2.44 -8.10 -7.55
C GLY A 166 -1.08 -7.46 -7.29
N ILE A 167 -0.03 -8.03 -7.86
CA ILE A 167 1.33 -7.49 -7.84
C ILE A 167 1.84 -7.48 -9.27
N TYR A 168 2.23 -6.31 -9.76
CA TYR A 168 2.91 -6.14 -11.03
C TYR A 168 4.34 -5.70 -10.77
N SER A 169 5.28 -6.36 -11.44
CA SER A 169 6.68 -5.94 -11.43
C SER A 169 7.22 -5.70 -12.83
N TYR A 170 8.01 -4.64 -12.95
CA TYR A 170 8.74 -4.30 -14.15
C TYR A 170 10.15 -3.87 -13.80
N ALA A 171 11.13 -4.51 -14.45
CA ALA A 171 12.54 -4.16 -14.33
C ALA A 171 13.14 -3.93 -15.73
N ALA A 172 13.49 -2.69 -16.05
CA ALA A 172 14.17 -2.23 -17.25
C ALA A 172 15.68 -2.52 -17.21
N SER A 173 16.31 -2.59 -16.03
CA SER A 173 17.78 -2.69 -15.93
C SER A 173 18.31 -3.71 -14.93
N THR A 174 17.77 -3.75 -13.70
CA THR A 174 18.15 -4.72 -12.66
C THR A 174 16.94 -4.99 -11.79
N ALA A 175 16.51 -6.25 -11.75
CA ALA A 175 15.36 -6.64 -10.95
C ALA A 175 15.74 -6.67 -9.47
N GLY A 176 14.94 -6.00 -8.64
CA GLY A 176 14.93 -6.21 -7.20
C GLY A 176 14.41 -7.59 -6.83
N THR A 177 14.44 -7.91 -5.54
CA THR A 177 13.93 -9.17 -5.01
C THR A 177 12.45 -9.05 -4.67
N ILE A 178 11.64 -10.03 -5.07
CA ILE A 178 10.22 -10.10 -4.69
C ILE A 178 9.99 -11.41 -3.95
N ASN A 179 9.61 -11.32 -2.68
CA ASN A 179 9.23 -12.44 -1.83
C ASN A 179 7.72 -12.38 -1.57
N ILE A 180 6.99 -13.44 -1.88
CA ILE A 180 5.53 -13.51 -1.67
C ILE A 180 5.23 -14.78 -0.88
N ASN A 181 4.68 -14.61 0.31
CA ASN A 181 4.38 -15.71 1.22
C ASN A 181 2.92 -15.64 1.68
N SER A 182 2.21 -16.77 1.63
CA SER A 182 0.85 -16.90 2.19
C SER A 182 -0.17 -15.87 1.72
N CYS A 183 -0.04 -15.35 0.49
CA CYS A 183 -0.98 -14.36 -0.05
C CYS A 183 -2.16 -15.01 -0.79
N MET A 184 -3.32 -14.34 -0.76
CA MET A 184 -4.50 -14.70 -1.53
C MET A 184 -4.72 -13.72 -2.68
N PHE A 185 -4.98 -14.23 -3.88
CA PHE A 185 -5.35 -13.45 -5.06
C PHE A 185 -6.74 -13.89 -5.53
N ALA A 186 -7.72 -12.98 -5.52
CA ALA A 186 -9.12 -13.30 -5.85
C ALA A 186 -9.73 -12.25 -6.77
N GLY A 187 -10.43 -12.65 -7.84
CA GLY A 187 -11.16 -11.70 -8.69
C GLY A 187 -10.25 -10.75 -9.49
N LEU A 188 -9.09 -11.23 -9.95
CA LEU A 188 -8.22 -10.45 -10.84
C LEU A 188 -8.78 -10.46 -12.28
N HIS A 189 -8.95 -9.28 -12.88
CA HIS A 189 -9.35 -9.17 -14.29
C HIS A 189 -8.17 -9.52 -15.22
N ARG A 190 -8.50 -10.15 -16.35
CA ARG A 190 -7.52 -10.75 -17.26
C ARG A 190 -7.17 -9.79 -18.40
N GLU A 191 -6.34 -8.79 -18.15
CA GLU A 191 -5.68 -8.04 -19.23
C GLU A 191 -4.29 -8.65 -19.53
N ARG A 192 -4.14 -9.29 -20.70
CA ARG A 192 -2.83 -9.79 -21.15
C ARG A 192 -1.93 -8.60 -21.47
N ASN A 193 -0.92 -8.34 -20.63
CA ASN A 193 0.15 -7.38 -20.88
C ASN A 193 1.52 -8.08 -20.85
N SER A 194 2.54 -7.43 -21.42
CA SER A 194 3.88 -7.98 -21.67
C SER A 194 4.82 -7.97 -20.44
N GLY A 195 4.29 -8.05 -19.23
CA GLY A 195 5.05 -8.03 -17.97
C GLY A 195 5.01 -9.36 -17.20
N ASN A 196 5.79 -9.46 -16.12
CA ASN A 196 5.75 -10.60 -15.20
C ASN A 196 4.58 -10.42 -14.24
N ASP A 197 3.39 -10.78 -14.69
CA ASP A 197 2.18 -10.71 -13.88
C ASP A 197 2.16 -11.85 -12.85
N ILE A 198 2.17 -11.52 -11.56
CA ILE A 198 1.95 -12.52 -10.50
C ILE A 198 0.45 -12.59 -10.23
N ARG A 199 -0.12 -13.73 -10.61
CA ARG A 199 -1.54 -14.06 -10.51
C ARG A 199 -1.59 -15.46 -9.90
N GLY A 200 -2.09 -15.59 -8.67
CA GLY A 200 -2.30 -16.89 -8.04
C GLY A 200 -3.13 -17.84 -8.91
#